data_AF-A0ABD6SEV4-F1
#
_entry.id   AF-A0ABD6SEV4-F1
#
_cell.length_a   1.000
_cell.length_b   1.000
_cell.length_c   1.000
_cell.angle_alpha   90.00
_cell.angle_beta   90.00
_cell.angle_gamma   90.00
#
_symmetry.space_group_name_H-M   'P 1'
#
loop_
_entity.id
_entity.type
_entity.pdbx_description
1 polymer ?
#
loop_
_entity_poly.entity_id
_entity_poly.type
_entity_poly.pdbx_seq_one_letter_code
_entity_poly.pdbx_strand_id
1 'polypeptide(L)'
;MKQVRDMQEVLGILRYLVGNGNRILFMDGDVHRRNRILNQVTEYIGQKRKVVAIGLEKAMPKVEGMEKVLCEGTEGRELREQALAGLERREDDAFVLCQTFFLEGGFAQFIRYLARGKQGILGCNAYASVDIGLSSLVAQYQRSGRRDDIHYEAEEAKDSVGKAFDYVMYVRANGKVGVYGLTGDGLEVKELDLRRGVYIDFE
;
A
#
# COMPACT_ATOMS: atom_id res chain seq x y z
N MET A 1 -6.88 25.38 8.50
CA MET A 1 -6.00 24.87 9.60
C MET A 1 -6.24 23.40 9.90
N LYS A 2 -7.48 22.97 10.18
CA LYS A 2 -7.93 21.56 10.34
C LYS A 2 -7.28 20.56 9.36
N GLN A 3 -7.51 20.71 8.05
CA GLN A 3 -6.95 19.79 7.03
C GLN A 3 -5.41 19.67 7.02
N VAL A 4 -4.68 20.71 7.42
CA VAL A 4 -3.20 20.69 7.45
C VAL A 4 -2.72 19.85 8.64
N ARG A 5 -3.44 19.92 9.77
CA ARG A 5 -3.17 19.16 10.99
C ARG A 5 -3.47 17.66 10.78
N ASP A 6 -4.61 17.34 10.17
CA ASP A 6 -5.03 15.96 9.85
C ASP A 6 -4.00 15.25 8.95
N MET A 7 -3.47 16.00 7.97
CA MET A 7 -2.40 15.54 7.09
C MET A 7 -1.12 15.23 7.88
N GLN A 8 -0.71 16.11 8.79
CA GLN A 8 0.49 15.91 9.62
C GLN A 8 0.38 14.67 10.51
N GLU A 9 -0.79 14.36 11.06
CA GLU A 9 -1.01 13.15 11.84
C GLU A 9 -0.89 11.88 11.00
N VAL A 10 -1.56 11.85 9.85
CA VAL A 10 -1.49 10.73 8.90
C VAL A 10 -0.04 10.45 8.53
N LEU A 11 0.72 11.50 8.26
CA LEU A 11 2.14 11.40 7.96
C LEU A 11 2.96 10.94 9.17
N GLY A 12 2.64 11.41 10.38
CA GLY A 12 3.29 10.97 11.61
C GLY A 12 3.14 9.46 11.83
N ILE A 13 1.91 8.95 11.70
CA ILE A 13 1.59 7.52 11.78
C ILE A 13 2.34 6.75 10.70
N LEU A 14 2.25 7.18 9.43
CA LEU A 14 2.92 6.48 8.33
C LEU A 14 4.43 6.47 8.52
N ARG A 15 5.05 7.59 8.90
CA ARG A 15 6.49 7.70 9.18
C ARG A 15 6.91 6.74 10.29
N TYR A 16 6.11 6.61 11.34
CA TYR A 16 6.36 5.64 12.40
C TYR A 16 6.27 4.21 11.87
N LEU A 17 5.18 3.85 11.19
CA LEU A 17 4.96 2.49 10.70
C LEU A 17 6.04 2.08 9.67
N VAL A 18 6.30 2.91 8.65
CA VAL A 18 7.34 2.63 7.66
C VAL A 18 8.72 2.66 8.29
N GLY A 19 8.98 3.55 9.24
CA GLY A 19 10.26 3.65 9.96
C GLY A 19 10.62 2.37 10.71
N ASN A 20 9.61 1.68 11.23
CA ASN A 20 9.76 0.35 11.86
C ASN A 20 9.72 -0.81 10.87
N GLY A 21 9.69 -0.53 9.57
CA GLY A 21 9.76 -1.53 8.52
C GLY A 21 8.46 -2.27 8.21
N ASN A 22 7.33 -1.74 8.65
CA ASN A 22 6.04 -2.36 8.41
C ASN A 22 5.61 -2.28 6.94
N ARG A 23 4.88 -3.30 6.51
CA ARG A 23 4.23 -3.42 5.21
C ARG A 23 2.82 -2.89 5.32
N ILE A 24 2.48 -1.89 4.52
CA ILE A 24 1.27 -1.11 4.74
C ILE A 24 0.39 -1.13 3.50
N LEU A 25 -0.90 -1.38 3.72
CA LEU A 25 -1.95 -1.14 2.75
C LEU A 25 -2.61 0.21 3.03
N PHE A 26 -2.34 1.21 2.18
CA PHE A 26 -2.87 2.56 2.31
C PHE A 26 -4.06 2.79 1.37
N MET A 27 -5.27 2.83 1.93
CA MET A 27 -6.53 3.02 1.23
C MET A 27 -7.05 4.44 1.39
N ASP A 28 -7.16 5.19 0.29
CA ASP A 28 -7.76 6.54 0.29
C ASP A 28 -8.58 6.75 -0.99
N GLY A 29 -9.83 7.19 -0.84
CA GLY A 29 -10.76 7.45 -1.94
C GLY A 29 -10.45 8.74 -2.70
N ASP A 30 -9.68 9.66 -2.11
CA ASP A 30 -9.17 10.85 -2.76
C ASP A 30 -7.78 10.59 -3.33
N VAL A 31 -7.71 10.42 -4.65
CA VAL A 31 -6.46 10.16 -5.39
C VAL A 31 -5.43 11.28 -5.21
N HIS A 32 -5.86 12.55 -5.17
CA HIS A 32 -4.94 13.66 -5.01
C HIS A 32 -4.35 13.70 -3.60
N ARG A 33 -5.18 13.49 -2.57
CA ARG A 33 -4.73 13.40 -1.18
C ARG A 33 -3.78 12.22 -0.97
N ARG A 34 -4.15 11.03 -1.47
CA ARG A 34 -3.29 9.85 -1.45
C ARG A 34 -1.92 10.14 -2.04
N ASN A 35 -1.89 10.68 -3.25
CA ASN A 35 -0.62 10.93 -3.94
C ASN A 35 0.23 11.95 -3.16
N ARG A 36 -0.38 12.99 -2.56
CA ARG A 36 0.35 13.93 -1.67
C ARG A 36 0.95 13.22 -0.46
N ILE A 37 0.18 12.38 0.22
CA ILE A 37 0.64 11.62 1.40
C ILE A 37 1.80 10.70 1.03
N LEU A 38 1.60 9.90 -0.02
CA LEU A 38 2.59 8.93 -0.45
C LEU A 38 3.88 9.59 -0.94
N ASN A 39 3.82 10.77 -1.57
CA ASN A 39 5.01 11.54 -1.93
C ASN A 39 5.82 11.93 -0.69
N GLN A 40 5.16 12.49 0.32
CA GLN A 40 5.85 12.95 1.53
C GLN A 40 6.40 11.80 2.38
N VAL A 41 5.71 10.65 2.40
CA VAL A 41 6.23 9.44 3.04
C VAL A 41 7.42 8.88 2.26
N THR A 42 7.35 8.88 0.93
CA THR A 42 8.44 8.43 0.07
C THR A 42 9.69 9.28 0.26
N GLU A 43 9.54 10.60 0.30
CA GLU A 43 10.65 11.53 0.58
C GLU A 43 11.28 11.24 1.94
N TYR A 44 10.48 11.06 2.98
CA TYR A 44 10.97 10.69 4.31
C TYR A 44 11.76 9.37 4.32
N ILE A 45 11.29 8.36 3.58
CA ILE A 45 11.99 7.07 3.50
C ILE A 45 13.27 7.19 2.68
N GLY A 46 13.23 7.95 1.57
CA GLY A 46 14.36 8.20 0.68
C GLY A 46 15.55 8.86 1.38
N GLN A 47 15.31 9.62 2.45
CA GLN A 47 16.37 10.17 3.31
C GLN A 47 17.15 9.11 4.09
N LYS A 48 16.58 7.91 4.27
CA LYS A 48 17.13 6.86 5.14
C LYS A 48 17.56 5.61 4.39
N ARG A 49 16.92 5.32 3.25
CA ARG A 49 17.17 4.11 2.45
C ARG A 49 16.65 4.27 1.04
N LYS A 50 17.07 3.35 0.17
CA LYS A 50 16.62 3.27 -1.21
C LYS A 50 15.10 3.06 -1.28
N VAL A 51 14.44 3.90 -2.08
CA VAL A 51 13.02 3.75 -2.42
C VAL A 51 12.87 3.42 -3.89
N VAL A 52 12.03 2.43 -4.17
CA VAL A 52 11.65 2.04 -5.53
C VAL A 52 10.15 2.29 -5.69
N ALA A 53 9.78 3.22 -6.56
CA ALA A 53 8.39 3.37 -6.98
C ALA A 53 8.13 2.57 -8.24
N ILE A 54 7.09 1.76 -8.22
CA ILE A 54 6.60 1.01 -9.37
C ILE A 54 5.25 1.60 -9.77
N GLY A 55 4.93 1.63 -11.06
CA GLY A 55 3.58 1.98 -11.55
C GLY A 55 3.59 2.89 -12.77
N LEU A 56 2.43 3.47 -13.07
CA LEU A 56 2.28 4.40 -14.20
C LEU A 56 2.91 5.76 -13.86
N GLU A 57 3.56 6.40 -14.82
CA GLU A 57 4.25 7.69 -14.64
C GLU A 57 3.34 8.74 -13.94
N LYS A 58 2.10 8.87 -14.39
CA LYS A 58 1.10 9.82 -13.84
C LYS A 58 0.76 9.59 -12.36
N ALA A 59 0.98 8.37 -11.86
CA ALA A 59 0.70 7.97 -10.49
C ALA A 59 1.97 7.86 -9.64
N MET A 60 3.15 8.06 -10.23
CA MET A 60 4.40 7.99 -9.48
C MET A 60 4.63 9.20 -8.59
N PRO A 61 5.30 9.01 -7.45
CA PRO A 61 5.83 10.13 -6.70
C PRO A 61 6.82 10.98 -7.49
N LYS A 62 6.69 12.28 -7.30
CA LYS A 62 7.62 13.29 -7.84
C LYS A 62 8.68 13.62 -6.80
N VAL A 63 9.43 12.59 -6.37
CA VAL A 63 10.50 12.69 -5.38
C VAL A 63 11.84 12.46 -6.10
N GLU A 64 12.82 13.33 -5.85
CA GLU A 64 14.17 13.21 -6.41
C GLU A 64 14.94 12.04 -5.79
N GLY A 65 15.88 11.45 -6.54
CA GLY A 65 16.72 10.35 -6.06
C GLY A 65 16.02 8.99 -5.88
N MET A 66 14.71 8.92 -6.17
CA MET A 66 13.94 7.68 -6.15
C MET A 66 14.14 6.87 -7.43
N GLU A 67 14.31 5.56 -7.30
CA GLU A 67 14.28 4.67 -8.45
C GLU A 67 12.85 4.47 -8.94
N LYS A 68 12.63 4.62 -10.23
CA LYS A 68 11.31 4.48 -10.86
C LYS A 68 11.31 3.27 -11.79
N VAL A 69 10.37 2.36 -11.57
CA VAL A 69 10.03 1.30 -12.51
C VAL A 69 8.74 1.71 -13.20
N LEU A 70 8.90 2.42 -14.31
CA LEU A 70 7.79 2.85 -15.14
C LEU A 70 7.15 1.61 -15.77
N CYS A 71 5.86 1.44 -15.51
CA CYS A 71 5.05 0.47 -16.21
C CYS A 71 4.38 1.19 -17.39
N GLU A 72 4.84 0.92 -18.60
CA GLU A 72 4.35 1.51 -19.85
C GLU A 72 3.81 0.40 -20.75
N GLY A 73 2.61 0.61 -21.31
CA GLY A 73 1.94 -0.38 -22.15
C GLY A 73 0.42 -0.26 -22.10
N THR A 74 -0.25 -0.67 -23.18
CA THR A 74 -1.72 -0.81 -23.24
C THR A 74 -2.19 -2.21 -22.86
N GLU A 75 -1.27 -3.17 -22.78
CA GLU A 75 -1.56 -4.56 -22.43
C GLU A 75 -1.03 -4.91 -21.04
N GLY A 76 -1.86 -5.57 -20.25
CA GLY A 76 -1.52 -5.96 -18.90
C GLY A 76 -0.33 -6.87 -18.72
N ARG A 77 0.00 -7.66 -19.75
CA ARG A 77 1.13 -8.58 -19.73
C ARG A 77 2.47 -7.84 -19.71
N GLU A 78 2.61 -6.81 -20.53
CA GLU A 78 3.83 -6.00 -20.59
C GLU A 78 4.05 -5.22 -19.28
N LEU A 79 2.96 -4.62 -18.76
CA LEU A 79 2.96 -3.93 -17.46
C LEU A 79 3.34 -4.89 -16.30
N ARG A 80 2.91 -6.16 -16.38
CA ARG A 80 3.26 -7.21 -15.42
C ARG A 80 4.74 -7.54 -15.47
N GLU A 81 5.29 -7.79 -16.66
CA GLU A 81 6.69 -8.20 -16.84
C GLU A 81 7.66 -7.09 -16.37
N GLN A 82 7.33 -5.83 -16.63
CA GLN A 82 8.11 -4.68 -16.17
C GLN A 82 8.10 -4.56 -14.64
N ALA A 83 6.93 -4.73 -14.00
CA ALA A 83 6.83 -4.71 -12.54
C ALA A 83 7.53 -5.92 -11.88
N LEU A 84 7.45 -7.10 -12.51
CA LEU A 84 8.19 -8.30 -12.11
C LEU A 84 9.68 -8.07 -12.08
N ALA A 85 10.24 -7.61 -13.20
CA ALA A 85 11.66 -7.29 -13.30
C ALA A 85 12.05 -6.20 -12.29
N GLY A 86 11.14 -5.27 -12.02
CA GLY A 86 11.28 -4.24 -11.01
C GLY A 86 11.19 -4.73 -9.56
N LEU A 87 10.67 -5.92 -9.27
CA LEU A 87 10.60 -6.50 -7.93
C LEU A 87 11.68 -7.56 -7.68
N GLU A 88 11.96 -8.42 -8.67
CA GLU A 88 12.92 -9.54 -8.55
C GLU A 88 14.38 -9.10 -8.46
N ARG A 89 14.71 -7.93 -9.01
CA ARG A 89 16.08 -7.39 -9.02
C ARG A 89 16.39 -6.52 -7.80
N ARG A 90 15.55 -6.53 -6.76
CA ARG A 90 15.66 -5.61 -5.63
C ARG A 90 16.30 -6.28 -4.42
N GLU A 91 17.29 -5.57 -3.87
CA GLU A 91 17.97 -5.91 -2.62
C GLU A 91 16.98 -5.96 -1.45
N ASP A 92 17.35 -6.70 -0.41
CA ASP A 92 16.52 -6.96 0.76
C ASP A 92 16.09 -5.69 1.52
N ASP A 93 16.82 -4.59 1.34
CA ASP A 93 16.65 -3.34 2.08
C ASP A 93 15.85 -2.24 1.33
N ALA A 94 15.45 -2.48 0.07
CA ALA A 94 14.71 -1.50 -0.70
C ALA A 94 13.25 -1.39 -0.23
N PHE A 95 12.81 -0.16 0.07
CA PHE A 95 11.41 0.10 0.33
C PHE A 95 10.64 0.25 -0.99
N VAL A 96 9.63 -0.59 -1.21
CA VAL A 96 8.84 -0.53 -2.45
C VAL A 96 7.56 0.26 -2.23
N LEU A 97 7.38 1.31 -3.03
CA LEU A 97 6.10 1.99 -3.15
C LEU A 97 5.39 1.54 -4.43
N CYS A 98 4.13 1.20 -4.25
CA CYS A 98 3.25 0.66 -5.26
C CYS A 98 1.93 1.43 -5.18
N GLN A 99 1.58 2.29 -6.14
CA GLN A 99 0.32 3.05 -6.18
C GLN A 99 -0.66 2.59 -7.26
N THR A 100 -1.94 2.45 -6.91
CA THR A 100 -3.04 2.00 -7.77
C THR A 100 -2.95 2.52 -9.20
N PHE A 101 -2.49 1.62 -10.05
CA PHE A 101 -3.19 1.02 -11.20
C PHE A 101 -2.73 -0.44 -11.29
N PHE A 102 -2.54 -1.13 -10.14
CA PHE A 102 -1.58 -2.23 -10.03
C PHE A 102 -1.97 -3.52 -10.75
N LEU A 103 -1.80 -3.40 -12.07
CA LEU A 103 -1.26 -4.32 -13.02
C LEU A 103 -2.18 -5.49 -13.22
N GLU A 104 -2.90 -5.43 -14.33
CA GLU A 104 -3.48 -6.50 -15.12
C GLU A 104 -2.60 -7.79 -15.17
N GLY A 105 -2.35 -8.44 -14.03
CA GLY A 105 -1.46 -9.59 -13.85
C GLY A 105 -0.27 -9.43 -12.90
N GLY A 106 0.09 -8.23 -12.40
CA GLY A 106 1.28 -8.02 -11.55
C GLY A 106 1.04 -7.97 -10.04
N PHE A 107 -0.23 -8.02 -9.62
CA PHE A 107 -0.60 -7.89 -8.21
C PHE A 107 -0.12 -9.10 -7.38
N ALA A 108 -0.18 -10.31 -7.93
CA ALA A 108 0.27 -11.51 -7.21
C ALA A 108 1.76 -11.46 -6.85
N GLN A 109 2.57 -10.89 -7.72
CA GLN A 109 4.01 -10.76 -7.57
C GLN A 109 4.36 -9.76 -6.47
N PHE A 110 3.64 -8.64 -6.42
CA PHE A 110 3.79 -7.67 -5.35
C PHE A 110 3.40 -8.27 -3.99
N ILE A 111 2.29 -9.01 -3.91
CA ILE A 111 1.89 -9.71 -2.69
C ILE A 111 2.95 -10.74 -2.27
N ARG A 112 3.48 -11.52 -3.21
CA ARG A 112 4.59 -12.46 -2.95
C ARG A 112 5.87 -11.77 -2.50
N TYR A 113 6.20 -10.61 -3.08
CA TYR A 113 7.34 -9.79 -2.66
C TYR A 113 7.19 -9.39 -1.20
N LEU A 114 6.04 -8.83 -0.81
CA LEU A 114 5.78 -8.45 0.57
C LEU A 114 5.70 -9.65 1.52
N ALA A 115 5.13 -10.77 1.07
CA ALA A 115 5.04 -12.00 1.87
C ALA A 115 6.42 -12.62 2.21
N ARG A 116 7.47 -12.28 1.45
CA ARG A 116 8.87 -12.62 1.77
C ARG A 116 9.50 -11.71 2.85
N GLY A 117 8.68 -10.93 3.56
CA GLY A 117 9.14 -10.00 4.60
C GLY A 117 9.73 -8.69 4.05
N LYS A 118 9.56 -8.41 2.76
CA LYS A 118 10.05 -7.18 2.14
C LYS A 118 9.16 -6.00 2.50
N GLN A 119 9.76 -4.83 2.66
CA GLN A 119 9.07 -3.64 3.12
C GLN A 119 8.44 -2.88 1.96
N GLY A 120 7.26 -2.30 2.21
CA GLY A 120 6.62 -1.46 1.20
C GLY A 120 5.26 -0.91 1.61
N ILE A 121 4.80 0.03 0.80
CA ILE A 121 3.41 0.52 0.84
C ILE A 121 2.73 0.14 -0.48
N LEU A 122 1.52 -0.41 -0.35
CA LEU A 122 0.52 -0.42 -1.41
C LEU A 122 -0.47 0.71 -1.19
N GLY A 123 -0.44 1.73 -2.03
CA GLY A 123 -1.49 2.76 -2.11
C GLY A 123 -2.61 2.31 -3.03
N CYS A 124 -3.86 2.28 -2.55
CA CYS A 124 -5.02 2.02 -3.39
C CYS A 124 -6.21 2.95 -3.13
N ASN A 125 -7.21 2.90 -4.03
CA ASN A 125 -8.48 3.59 -3.79
C ASN A 125 -9.15 2.98 -2.55
N ALA A 126 -9.76 3.84 -1.73
CA ALA A 126 -10.59 3.35 -0.63
C ALA A 126 -11.85 2.67 -1.16
N TYR A 127 -12.15 1.51 -0.59
CA TYR A 127 -13.41 0.80 -0.77
C TYR A 127 -14.44 1.28 0.25
N ALA A 128 -15.68 0.76 0.20
CA ALA A 128 -16.71 1.13 1.17
C ALA A 128 -16.36 0.73 2.62
N SER A 129 -15.51 -0.27 2.81
CA SER A 129 -14.93 -0.67 4.11
C SER A 129 -13.58 -1.36 3.91
N VAL A 130 -12.86 -1.60 5.01
CA VAL A 130 -11.62 -2.40 4.99
C VAL A 130 -11.89 -3.83 4.52
N ASP A 131 -12.95 -4.48 5.02
CA ASP A 131 -13.30 -5.86 4.65
C ASP A 131 -13.60 -6.00 3.15
N ILE A 132 -14.33 -5.03 2.58
CA ILE A 132 -14.63 -4.99 1.15
C ILE A 132 -13.34 -4.74 0.35
N GLY A 133 -12.45 -3.90 0.87
CA GLY A 133 -11.16 -3.66 0.27
C GLY A 133 -10.28 -4.90 0.24
N LEU A 134 -10.12 -5.58 1.38
CA LEU A 134 -9.36 -6.83 1.47
C LEU A 134 -9.95 -7.92 0.57
N SER A 135 -11.27 -8.09 0.57
CA SER A 135 -11.94 -9.05 -0.33
C SER A 135 -11.71 -8.73 -1.80
N SER A 136 -11.71 -7.44 -2.16
CA SER A 136 -11.42 -7.00 -3.52
C SER A 136 -9.97 -7.27 -3.92
N LEU A 137 -9.02 -7.14 -2.98
CA LEU A 137 -7.62 -7.49 -3.20
C LEU A 137 -7.43 -9.00 -3.35
N VAL A 138 -8.09 -9.83 -2.53
CA VAL A 138 -8.07 -11.30 -2.69
C VAL A 138 -8.56 -11.71 -4.08
N ALA A 139 -9.68 -11.14 -4.54
CA ALA A 139 -10.18 -11.39 -5.89
C ALA A 139 -9.19 -10.93 -6.98
N GLN A 140 -8.49 -9.81 -6.77
CA GLN A 140 -7.42 -9.37 -7.68
C GLN A 140 -6.22 -10.32 -7.66
N TYR A 141 -5.81 -10.84 -6.50
CA TYR A 141 -4.73 -11.81 -6.36
C TYR A 141 -5.01 -13.08 -7.15
N GLN A 142 -6.22 -13.62 -7.00
CA GLN A 142 -6.65 -14.80 -7.75
C GLN A 142 -6.72 -14.55 -9.26
N ARG A 143 -7.27 -13.40 -9.69
CA ARG A 143 -7.29 -13.03 -11.11
C ARG A 143 -5.88 -12.86 -11.68
N SER A 144 -4.97 -12.31 -10.89
CA SER A 144 -3.57 -12.12 -11.27
C SER A 144 -2.86 -13.46 -11.44
N GLY A 145 -2.99 -14.37 -10.46
CA GLY A 145 -2.40 -15.72 -10.53
C GLY A 145 -2.86 -16.53 -11.73
N ARG A 146 -4.15 -16.47 -12.07
CA ARG A 146 -4.69 -17.20 -13.23
C ARG A 146 -4.06 -16.79 -14.56
N ARG A 147 -3.48 -15.59 -14.66
CA ARG A 147 -2.76 -15.14 -15.86
C ARG A 147 -1.33 -15.70 -15.95
N ASP A 148 -0.87 -16.33 -14.88
CA ASP A 148 0.40 -17.04 -14.78
C ASP A 148 0.18 -18.56 -14.76
N ASP A 149 -1.02 -19.03 -15.10
CA ASP A 149 -1.48 -20.41 -14.95
C ASP A 149 -1.40 -20.92 -13.49
N ILE A 150 -1.51 -20.01 -12.51
CA ILE A 150 -1.50 -20.31 -11.07
C ILE A 150 -2.90 -20.16 -10.51
N HIS A 151 -3.43 -21.26 -9.98
CA HIS A 151 -4.73 -21.28 -9.33
C HIS A 151 -4.55 -21.28 -7.82
N TYR A 152 -5.01 -20.21 -7.17
CA TYR A 152 -5.04 -20.14 -5.70
C TYR A 152 -6.44 -20.43 -5.18
N GLU A 153 -6.51 -21.32 -4.20
CA GLU A 153 -7.73 -21.52 -3.43
C GLU A 153 -8.10 -20.24 -2.66
N ALA A 154 -9.40 -20.05 -2.39
CA ALA A 154 -9.88 -18.81 -1.78
C ALA A 154 -9.23 -18.51 -0.41
N GLU A 155 -9.09 -19.53 0.43
CA GLU A 155 -8.45 -19.41 1.75
C GLU A 155 -6.94 -19.15 1.64
N GLU A 156 -6.24 -19.79 0.69
CA GLU A 156 -4.81 -19.54 0.44
C GLU A 156 -4.57 -18.11 -0.06
N ALA A 157 -5.43 -17.63 -0.95
CA ALA A 157 -5.37 -16.26 -1.46
C ALA A 157 -5.62 -15.24 -0.34
N LYS A 158 -6.58 -15.52 0.54
CA LYS A 158 -6.88 -14.69 1.71
C LYS A 158 -5.72 -14.65 2.70
N ASP A 159 -5.15 -15.80 3.03
CA ASP A 159 -3.98 -15.92 3.91
C ASP A 159 -2.76 -15.18 3.33
N SER A 160 -2.48 -15.36 2.04
CA SER A 160 -1.37 -14.71 1.34
C SER A 160 -1.50 -13.19 1.35
N VAL A 161 -2.68 -12.66 1.03
CA VAL A 161 -2.94 -11.21 1.06
C VAL A 161 -2.91 -10.68 2.49
N GLY A 162 -3.47 -11.41 3.46
CA GLY A 162 -3.46 -11.02 4.87
C GLY A 162 -2.04 -10.92 5.44
N LYS A 163 -1.19 -11.90 5.15
CA LYS A 163 0.21 -11.94 5.61
C LYS A 163 1.14 -10.96 4.89
N ALA A 164 0.72 -10.42 3.74
CA ALA A 164 1.52 -9.47 2.97
C ALA A 164 1.57 -8.08 3.63
N PHE A 165 0.62 -7.76 4.50
CA PHE A 165 0.55 -6.46 5.15
C PHE A 165 0.57 -6.63 6.67
N ASP A 166 1.29 -5.77 7.35
CA ASP A 166 1.26 -5.66 8.80
C ASP A 166 0.11 -4.75 9.23
N TYR A 167 -0.16 -3.70 8.45
CA TYR A 167 -1.21 -2.72 8.72
C TYR A 167 -2.03 -2.34 7.48
N VAL A 168 -3.32 -2.09 7.69
CA VAL A 168 -4.17 -1.31 6.77
C VAL A 168 -4.36 0.08 7.35
N MET A 169 -4.14 1.10 6.54
CA MET A 169 -4.53 2.47 6.84
C MET A 169 -5.63 2.88 5.88
N TYR A 170 -6.76 3.33 6.41
CA TYR A 170 -7.97 3.58 5.64
C TYR A 170 -8.50 4.99 5.90
N VAL A 171 -8.53 5.83 4.87
CA VAL A 171 -9.03 7.19 4.92
C VAL A 171 -10.45 7.25 4.38
N ARG A 172 -11.41 7.52 5.25
CA ARG A 172 -12.84 7.69 4.94
C ARG A 172 -13.08 8.97 4.13
N ALA A 173 -14.20 9.01 3.41
CA ALA A 173 -14.62 10.19 2.65
C ALA A 173 -14.76 11.46 3.50
N ASN A 174 -15.12 11.31 4.79
CA ASN A 174 -15.19 12.42 5.75
C ASN A 174 -13.83 12.81 6.36
N GLY A 175 -12.72 12.27 5.85
CA GLY A 175 -11.36 12.56 6.30
C GLY A 175 -10.91 11.77 7.53
N LYS A 176 -11.78 10.95 8.14
CA LYS A 176 -11.39 10.10 9.27
C LYS A 176 -10.45 8.99 8.81
N VAL A 177 -9.44 8.69 9.63
CA VAL A 177 -8.40 7.71 9.33
C VAL A 177 -8.50 6.56 10.32
N GLY A 178 -8.59 5.33 9.83
CA GLY A 178 -8.45 4.11 10.62
C GLY A 178 -7.12 3.43 10.33
N VAL A 179 -6.52 2.81 11.35
CA VAL A 179 -5.32 1.97 11.22
C VAL A 179 -5.64 0.62 11.85
N TYR A 180 -5.42 -0.46 11.11
CA TYR A 180 -5.81 -1.83 11.47
C TYR A 180 -4.58 -2.74 11.37
N GLY A 181 -4.27 -3.51 12.39
CA GLY A 181 -3.22 -4.54 12.33
C GLY A 181 -3.75 -5.83 11.67
N LEU A 182 -2.93 -6.53 10.90
CA LEU A 182 -3.32 -7.73 10.16
C LEU A 182 -2.58 -9.01 10.56
N THR A 183 -1.54 -8.93 11.39
CA THR A 183 -0.81 -10.12 11.87
C THR A 183 -1.54 -10.80 13.04
N GLY A 184 -1.54 -12.14 13.02
CA GLY A 184 -2.41 -13.07 13.77
C GLY A 184 -2.30 -13.10 15.30
N ASP A 185 -1.87 -12.02 15.95
CA ASP A 185 -1.92 -11.89 17.41
C ASP A 185 -3.26 -11.33 17.91
N GLY A 186 -4.30 -11.34 17.06
CA GLY A 186 -5.62 -10.89 17.49
C GLY A 186 -5.59 -9.44 17.99
N LEU A 187 -4.92 -8.55 17.24
CA LEU A 187 -5.35 -7.15 17.27
C LEU A 187 -6.74 -7.13 16.66
N GLU A 188 -7.74 -7.32 17.55
CA GLU A 188 -9.11 -6.88 17.34
C GLU A 188 -9.09 -5.63 16.47
N VAL A 189 -10.04 -5.55 15.55
CA VAL A 189 -10.43 -4.30 14.91
C VAL A 189 -10.88 -3.35 16.03
N LYS A 190 -9.92 -2.76 16.74
CA LYS A 190 -10.09 -1.53 17.46
C LYS A 190 -10.16 -0.52 16.33
N GLU A 191 -11.38 -0.32 15.85
CA GLU A 191 -11.77 1.01 15.41
C GLU A 191 -11.21 1.92 16.51
N LEU A 192 -10.12 2.63 16.21
CA LEU A 192 -9.66 3.71 17.05
C LEU A 192 -10.81 4.72 17.02
N ASP A 193 -11.78 4.52 17.92
CA ASP A 193 -12.73 5.55 18.28
C ASP A 193 -11.87 6.57 19.02
N LEU A 194 -11.39 7.55 18.26
CA LEU A 194 -10.61 8.69 18.73
C LEU A 194 -11.44 9.61 19.64
N ARG A 195 -12.44 9.04 20.34
CA ARG A 195 -13.10 9.55 21.53
C ARG A 195 -12.49 9.06 22.85
N ARG A 196 -11.42 8.23 22.87
CA ARG A 196 -10.54 8.17 24.07
C ARG A 196 -8.97 8.15 23.97
N GLY A 197 -8.36 8.71 22.91
CA GLY A 197 -6.92 9.10 22.88
C GLY A 197 -6.03 8.28 21.93
N VAL A 198 -5.16 8.88 21.09
CA VAL A 198 -4.68 10.27 21.02
C VAL A 198 -5.69 11.20 20.31
N TYR A 199 -6.04 12.32 20.96
CA TYR A 199 -6.89 13.38 20.41
C TYR A 199 -6.06 14.40 19.64
N ILE A 200 -6.54 14.81 18.46
CA ILE A 200 -6.43 16.18 17.99
C ILE A 200 -7.82 16.82 18.07
N ASP A 201 -7.93 17.84 18.92
CA ASP A 201 -9.16 18.61 19.11
C ASP A 201 -9.45 19.48 17.89
N PHE A 202 -10.73 19.51 17.50
CA PHE A 202 -11.27 20.45 16.52
C PHE A 202 -12.21 21.42 17.22
N GLU A 203 -11.62 22.49 17.75
CA GLU A 203 -12.28 23.80 17.73
C GLU A 203 -11.86 24.55 16.46
#